data_AF-A0A3D4KA82-F1
#
_entry.id   AF-A0A3D4KA82-F1
#
_cell.length_a   1.000
_cell.length_b   1.000
_cell.length_c   1.000
_cell.angle_alpha   90.00
_cell.angle_beta   90.00
_cell.angle_gamma   90.00
#
_symmetry.space_group_name_H-M   'P 1'
#
loop_
_entity.id
_entity.type
_entity.pdbx_description
1 polymer ?
#
loop_
_entity_poly.entity_id
_entity_poly.type
_entity_poly.pdbx_seq_one_letter_code
_entity_poly.pdbx_strand_id
1 'polypeptide(L)'
;MTSAIKASEQEIKALIKDTEKCANNIFTAIETAQKQVQKISDKKLQEQISEQLTIILENCHFQDFCGQRGTKVISYLNEIKKGGADIKLKEKTGDARLLNGPELEGANQAEIDKLFNS
;
A
#
# COMPACT_ATOMS: atom_id res chain seq x y z
N MET A 1 4.19 -13.41 -27.38
CA MET A 1 3.63 -13.55 -26.01
C MET A 1 4.62 -13.07 -24.94
N THR A 2 5.85 -13.58 -24.91
CA THR A 2 6.89 -13.23 -23.91
C THR A 2 7.29 -11.75 -23.89
N SER A 3 7.29 -11.07 -25.05
CA SER A 3 7.62 -9.63 -25.15
C SER A 3 6.56 -8.73 -24.52
N ALA A 4 5.27 -9.02 -24.74
CA ALA A 4 4.16 -8.27 -24.16
C ALA A 4 4.12 -8.41 -22.63
N ILE A 5 4.32 -9.62 -22.11
CA ILE A 5 4.40 -9.87 -20.65
C ILE A 5 5.54 -9.07 -20.01
N LYS A 6 6.70 -9.03 -20.66
CA LYS A 6 7.86 -8.25 -20.18
C LYS A 6 7.57 -6.75 -20.15
N ALA A 7 6.86 -6.22 -21.16
CA ALA A 7 6.44 -4.82 -21.19
C ALA A 7 5.43 -4.52 -20.06
N SER A 8 4.42 -5.37 -19.86
CA SER A 8 3.46 -5.22 -18.75
C SER A 8 4.13 -5.25 -17.37
N GLU A 9 5.13 -6.11 -17.17
CA GLU A 9 5.90 -6.13 -15.93
C GLU A 9 6.63 -4.80 -15.68
N GLN A 10 7.22 -4.21 -16.71
CA GLN A 10 7.91 -2.93 -16.62
C GLN A 10 6.96 -1.78 -16.29
N GLU A 11 5.81 -1.71 -16.97
CA GLU A 11 4.77 -0.71 -16.72
C GLU A 11 4.23 -0.79 -15.30
N ILE A 12 3.95 -1.99 -14.77
CA ILE A 12 3.46 -2.15 -13.40
C ILE A 12 4.52 -1.74 -12.38
N LYS A 13 5.80 -2.07 -12.61
CA LYS A 13 6.91 -1.61 -11.73
C LYS A 13 7.04 -0.09 -11.73
N ALA A 14 6.92 0.54 -12.90
CA ALA A 14 6.94 2.00 -13.01
C ALA A 14 5.77 2.62 -12.23
N LEU A 15 4.56 2.08 -12.39
CA LEU A 15 3.37 2.55 -11.68
C LEU A 15 3.51 2.43 -10.16
N ILE A 16 4.04 1.31 -9.64
CA ILE A 16 4.30 1.16 -8.20
C ILE A 16 5.26 2.24 -7.72
N LYS A 17 6.39 2.42 -8.41
CA LYS A 17 7.41 3.41 -8.05
C LYS A 17 6.87 4.84 -8.08
N ASP A 18 6.09 5.19 -9.08
CA ASP A 18 5.49 6.52 -9.18
C ASP A 18 4.45 6.74 -8.08
N THR A 19 3.72 5.70 -7.68
CA THR A 19 2.77 5.74 -6.56
C THR A 19 3.49 5.93 -5.22
N GLU A 20 4.59 5.21 -4.97
CA GLU A 20 5.45 5.39 -3.79
C GLU A 20 6.01 6.82 -3.72
N LYS A 21 6.48 7.35 -4.85
CA LYS A 21 6.98 8.72 -4.94
C LYS A 21 5.87 9.74 -4.65
N CYS A 22 4.67 9.53 -5.17
CA CYS A 22 3.53 10.39 -4.92
C CYS A 22 3.17 10.42 -3.42
N ALA A 23 3.10 9.26 -2.77
CA ALA A 23 2.83 9.16 -1.34
C ALA A 23 3.89 9.89 -0.50
N ASN A 24 5.18 9.68 -0.80
CA ASN A 24 6.27 10.40 -0.11
C ASN A 24 6.16 11.93 -0.27
N ASN A 25 5.78 12.40 -1.46
CA ASN A 25 5.57 13.83 -1.70
C ASN A 25 4.39 14.37 -0.89
N ILE A 26 3.29 13.62 -0.80
CA ILE A 26 2.13 13.99 0.02
C ILE A 26 2.52 14.05 1.50
N PHE A 27 3.24 13.06 2.03
CA PHE A 27 3.73 13.08 3.41
C PHE A 27 4.60 14.30 3.70
N THR A 28 5.57 14.58 2.82
CA THR A 28 6.43 15.76 2.95
C THR A 28 5.62 17.07 2.92
N ALA A 29 4.61 17.15 2.05
CA ALA A 29 3.73 18.31 1.96
C ALA A 29 2.90 18.49 3.22
N ILE A 30 2.36 17.41 3.80
CA ILE A 30 1.59 17.44 5.04
C ILE A 30 2.47 17.86 6.21
N GLU A 31 3.67 17.29 6.38
CA GLU A 31 4.61 17.71 7.43
C GLU A 31 4.94 19.21 7.34
N THR A 32 5.10 19.71 6.11
CA THR A 32 5.33 21.13 5.86
C THR A 32 4.11 21.97 6.23
N ALA A 33 2.90 21.52 5.84
CA ALA A 33 1.65 22.18 6.17
C ALA A 33 1.41 22.21 7.69
N GLN A 34 1.69 21.12 8.42
CA GLN A 34 1.59 21.06 9.88
C GLN A 34 2.48 22.12 10.56
N LYS A 35 3.72 22.30 10.09
CA LYS A 35 4.62 23.36 10.59
C LYS A 35 4.09 24.77 10.32
N GLN A 36 3.37 24.97 9.22
CA GLN A 36 2.74 26.25 8.89
C GLN A 36 1.50 26.50 9.75
N VAL A 37 0.68 25.47 9.97
CA VAL A 37 -0.53 25.51 10.80
C VAL A 37 -0.19 25.92 12.23
N GLN A 38 0.95 25.48 12.78
CA GLN A 38 1.42 25.90 14.10
C GLN A 38 1.63 27.42 14.26
N LYS A 39 1.75 28.16 13.16
CA LYS A 39 1.93 29.63 13.16
C LYS A 39 0.60 30.39 13.14
N ILE A 40 -0.53 29.69 13.03
CA ILE A 40 -1.86 30.31 13.01
C ILE A 40 -2.23 30.73 14.44
N SER A 41 -2.58 32.00 14.62
CA SER A 41 -2.99 32.56 15.93
C SER A 41 -4.37 32.09 16.37
N ASP A 42 -5.28 31.87 15.42
CA ASP A 42 -6.62 31.32 15.68
C ASP A 42 -6.53 29.83 16.00
N LYS A 43 -6.74 29.48 17.28
CA LYS A 43 -6.65 28.11 17.77
C LYS A 43 -7.70 27.18 17.19
N LYS A 44 -8.92 27.69 16.96
CA LYS A 44 -9.99 26.87 16.39
C LYS A 44 -9.69 26.51 14.95
N LEU A 45 -9.22 27.49 14.17
CA LEU A 45 -8.81 27.25 12.79
C LEU A 45 -7.56 26.35 12.71
N GLN A 46 -6.62 26.54 13.63
CA GLN A 46 -5.43 25.68 13.76
C GLN A 46 -5.80 24.20 13.96
N GLU A 47 -6.69 23.93 14.92
CA GLU A 47 -7.18 22.57 15.22
C GLU A 47 -7.91 21.96 14.02
N GLN A 48 -8.84 22.71 13.41
CA GLN A 48 -9.60 22.24 12.25
C GLN A 48 -8.71 21.83 11.07
N ILE A 49 -7.70 22.64 10.74
CA ILE A 49 -6.77 22.28 9.65
C ILE A 49 -5.90 21.09 10.05
N SER A 50 -5.46 21.02 11.32
CA SER A 50 -4.65 19.90 11.80
C SER A 50 -5.40 18.57 11.70
N GLU A 51 -6.68 18.56 12.03
CA GLU A 51 -7.56 17.39 11.89
C GLU A 51 -7.68 16.95 10.42
N GLN A 52 -7.87 17.90 9.49
CA GLN A 52 -7.92 17.57 8.06
C GLN A 52 -6.60 16.99 7.54
N LEU A 53 -5.45 17.52 7.98
CA LEU A 53 -4.15 16.96 7.61
C LEU A 53 -3.95 15.53 8.13
N THR A 54 -4.45 15.21 9.32
CA THR A 54 -4.46 13.85 9.86
C THR A 54 -5.33 12.91 9.02
N ILE A 55 -6.54 13.34 8.64
CA ILE A 55 -7.42 12.55 7.77
C ILE A 55 -6.75 12.26 6.43
N ILE A 56 -6.05 13.23 5.84
CA ILE A 56 -5.31 13.00 4.58
C ILE A 56 -4.18 11.98 4.78
N LEU A 57 -3.44 12.05 5.90
CA LEU A 57 -2.40 11.06 6.23
C LEU A 57 -2.95 9.64 6.32
N GLU A 58 -4.07 9.46 7.02
CA GLU A 58 -4.72 8.15 7.18
C GLU A 58 -5.20 7.59 5.83
N ASN A 59 -5.74 8.42 4.95
CA ASN A 59 -6.14 8.01 3.61
C ASN A 59 -4.95 7.64 2.71
N CYS A 60 -3.78 8.27 2.91
CA CYS A 60 -2.57 7.96 2.15
C CYS A 60 -1.86 6.68 2.60
N HIS A 61 -2.20 6.13 3.78
CA HIS A 61 -1.68 4.85 4.29
C HIS A 61 -2.06 3.65 3.39
N PHE A 62 -3.02 3.81 2.47
CA PHE A 62 -3.41 2.80 1.47
C PHE A 62 -2.33 2.50 0.41
N GLN A 63 -1.25 3.29 0.32
CA GLN A 63 -0.16 3.07 -0.64
C GLN A 63 0.53 1.71 -0.47
N ASP A 64 0.65 1.22 0.76
CA ASP A 64 1.32 -0.06 1.05
C ASP A 64 0.60 -1.24 0.37
N PHE A 65 -0.74 -1.18 0.33
CA PHE A 65 -1.59 -2.16 -0.36
C PHE A 65 -1.41 -2.14 -1.89
N CYS A 66 -1.27 -0.95 -2.49
CA CYS A 66 -1.03 -0.82 -3.93
C CYS A 66 0.34 -1.38 -4.34
N GLY A 67 1.40 -1.14 -3.57
CA GLY A 67 2.74 -1.67 -3.83
C GLY A 67 2.81 -3.20 -3.73
N GLN A 68 2.20 -3.76 -2.68
CA GLN A 68 2.13 -5.20 -2.47
C GLN A 68 1.30 -5.90 -3.57
N ARG A 69 0.14 -5.33 -3.94
CA ARG A 69 -0.68 -5.90 -5.01
C ARG A 69 -0.03 -5.83 -6.37
N GLY A 70 0.62 -4.71 -6.72
CA GLY A 70 1.36 -4.60 -7.97
C GLY A 70 2.49 -5.65 -8.04
N THR A 71 3.20 -5.86 -6.93
CA THR A 71 4.23 -6.91 -6.81
C THR A 71 3.64 -8.32 -6.99
N LYS A 72 2.44 -8.57 -6.45
CA LYS A 72 1.72 -9.84 -6.63
C LYS A 72 1.32 -10.07 -8.09
N VAL A 73 0.84 -9.05 -8.80
CA VAL A 73 0.53 -9.13 -10.24
C VAL A 73 1.79 -9.44 -11.06
N ILE A 74 2.93 -8.82 -10.75
CA ILE A 74 4.22 -9.13 -11.37
C ILE A 74 4.62 -10.60 -11.14
N SER A 75 4.38 -11.13 -9.93
CA SER A 75 4.61 -12.56 -9.64
C SER A 75 3.78 -13.45 -10.57
N TYR A 76 2.52 -13.11 -10.83
CA TYR A 76 1.66 -13.89 -11.72
C TYR A 76 2.12 -13.83 -13.18
N LEU A 77 2.49 -12.64 -13.66
CA LEU A 77 3.05 -12.46 -15.00
C LEU A 77 4.31 -13.32 -15.22
N ASN A 78 5.15 -13.44 -14.19
CA ASN A 78 6.36 -14.28 -14.23
C ASN A 78 6.05 -15.78 -14.29
N GLU A 79 4.99 -16.26 -13.62
CA GLU A 79 4.57 -17.66 -13.70
C GLU A 79 3.96 -18.00 -15.07
N ILE A 80 3.13 -17.10 -15.62
CA ILE A 80 2.58 -17.25 -16.99
C ILE A 80 3.72 -17.31 -18.02
N LYS A 81 4.76 -16.48 -17.87
CA LYS A 81 5.94 -16.47 -18.74
C LYS A 81 6.69 -17.82 -18.75
N LYS A 82 6.65 -18.58 -17.66
CA LYS A 82 7.29 -19.91 -17.57
C LYS A 82 6.46 -21.04 -18.21
N GLY A 83 5.29 -20.74 -18.76
CA GLY A 83 4.39 -21.73 -19.39
C GLY A 83 3.42 -22.40 -18.42
N GLY A 84 3.25 -21.89 -17.20
CA GLY A 84 2.24 -22.37 -16.26
C GLY A 84 0.84 -21.93 -16.70
N ALA A 85 0.08 -22.82 -17.35
CA ALA A 85 -1.32 -22.59 -17.72
C ALA A 85 -2.30 -22.89 -16.56
N ASP A 86 -1.88 -23.72 -15.60
CA ASP A 86 -2.59 -23.94 -14.34
C ASP A 86 -2.08 -22.92 -13.31
N ILE A 87 -2.76 -21.78 -13.21
CA ILE A 87 -2.59 -20.85 -12.07
C ILE A 87 -3.24 -21.51 -10.84
N LYS A 88 -2.72 -22.64 -10.38
CA LYS A 88 -2.93 -23.03 -8.99
C LYS A 88 -2.11 -22.04 -8.18
N LEU A 89 -2.77 -20.97 -7.73
CA LEU A 89 -2.31 -20.13 -6.64
C LEU A 89 -2.06 -21.07 -5.46
N LYS A 90 -0.86 -21.67 -5.39
CA LYS A 90 -0.42 -22.33 -4.17
C LYS A 90 -0.47 -21.23 -3.13
N GLU A 91 -1.41 -21.35 -2.18
CA GLU A 91 -1.35 -20.56 -0.97
C GLU A 91 0.07 -20.66 -0.47
N LYS A 92 0.77 -19.53 -0.48
CA LYS A 92 2.14 -19.49 0.03
C LYS A 92 2.03 -19.76 1.52
N THR A 93 2.59 -20.87 1.98
CA THR A 93 2.61 -21.27 3.38
C THR A 93 3.82 -20.70 4.10
N GLY A 94 3.72 -20.46 5.41
CA GLY A 94 4.82 -19.93 6.23
C GLY A 94 5.17 -18.48 5.89
N ASP A 95 6.44 -18.11 6.00
CA ASP A 95 6.95 -16.74 5.81
C ASP A 95 6.63 -16.17 4.42
N ALA A 96 6.47 -17.04 3.43
CA ALA A 96 6.11 -16.65 2.08
C ALA A 96 4.68 -16.05 1.99
N ARG A 97 3.83 -16.25 3.00
CA ARG A 97 2.53 -15.60 3.17
C ARG A 97 2.68 -14.13 3.57
N LEU A 98 3.70 -13.80 4.37
CA LEU A 98 4.00 -12.44 4.82
C LEU A 98 4.36 -11.51 3.66
N LEU A 99 4.88 -12.07 2.56
CA LEU A 99 5.20 -11.34 1.33
C LEU A 99 3.96 -10.80 0.59
N ASN A 100 2.76 -11.27 0.91
CA ASN A 100 1.53 -10.76 0.30
C ASN A 100 0.92 -9.58 1.07
N GLY A 101 1.54 -9.18 2.18
CA GLY A 101 1.05 -8.18 3.13
C GLY A 101 -0.36 -8.48 3.66
N PRO A 102 -0.98 -7.54 4.40
CA PRO A 102 -2.26 -7.77 5.05
C PRO A 102 -3.35 -8.13 4.03
N GLU A 103 -4.22 -9.07 4.43
CA GLU A 103 -5.36 -9.49 3.62
C GLU A 103 -6.32 -8.33 3.34
N LEU A 104 -7.07 -8.44 2.24
CA LEU A 104 -8.02 -7.44 1.74
C LEU A 104 -9.06 -7.00 2.79
N GLU A 105 -9.38 -7.89 3.71
CA GLU A 105 -10.13 -7.61 4.92
C GLU A 105 -9.12 -7.60 6.07
N GLY A 106 -9.00 -6.46 6.76
CA GLY A 106 -8.17 -6.39 7.95
C GLY A 106 -8.59 -7.48 8.94
N ALA A 107 -7.63 -7.99 9.72
CA ALA A 107 -7.92 -8.98 10.76
C ALA A 107 -9.10 -8.49 11.59
N ASN A 108 -10.16 -9.30 11.69
CA ASN A 108 -11.32 -8.87 12.44
C ASN A 108 -10.93 -8.78 13.94
N GLN A 109 -11.56 -7.87 14.67
CA GLN A 109 -11.23 -7.66 16.09
C GLN A 109 -11.33 -8.97 16.91
N ALA A 110 -12.22 -9.89 16.53
CA ALA A 110 -12.37 -11.17 17.20
C ALA A 110 -11.19 -12.14 16.97
N GLU A 111 -10.48 -12.03 15.85
CA GLU A 111 -9.24 -12.76 15.56
C GLU A 111 -8.06 -12.17 16.31
N ILE A 112 -8.01 -10.85 16.42
CA ILE A 112 -7.01 -10.13 17.23
C ILE A 112 -7.17 -10.51 18.70
N ASP A 113 -8.39 -10.48 19.23
CA ASP A 113 -8.67 -10.82 20.62
C ASP A 113 -8.35 -12.28 20.96
N LYS A 114 -8.47 -13.21 20.00
CA LYS A 114 -8.06 -14.61 20.16
C LYS A 114 -6.54 -14.80 20.22
N LEU A 115 -5.78 -13.94 19.55
CA LEU A 115 -4.32 -13.99 19.47
C LEU A 115 -3.63 -13.46 20.74
N PHE A 116 -4.27 -12.49 21.42
CA PHE A 116 -3.71 -11.87 22.63
C PHE A 116 -4.29 -12.42 23.94
N ASN A 117 -5.36 -13.21 23.88
CA ASN A 117 -5.94 -13.91 25.04
C ASN A 117 -5.66 -15.42 25.06
N SER A 118 -4.66 -15.89 24.29
CA SER A 118 -4.16 -17.26 24.31
C SER A 118 -2.99 -17.44 25.26
#